data_AF-A0A852RCI0-F1
#
_entry.id   AF-A0A852RCI0-F1
#
_cell.length_a   1.000
_cell.length_b   1.000
_cell.length_c   1.000
_cell.angle_alpha   90.00
_cell.angle_beta   90.00
_cell.angle_gamma   90.00
#
_symmetry.space_group_name_H-M   'P 1'
#
loop_
_entity.id
_entity.type
_entity.pdbx_description
1 polymer ?
#
loop_
_entity_poly.entity_id
_entity_poly.type
_entity_poly.pdbx_seq_one_letter_code
_entity_poly.pdbx_strand_id
1 'polypeptide(L)'
;MTFPRTLAATGAVLALGVLAGCGDDEPTDKPTPSAATSDVATDSGSATASATGMPSDEASAVPAYYVGTTPQGDRLYREFIQVAGADRLVATAAAITSGDPVDPDYRTLWPKGRFASVTRTADAIEVGLSGDAWLTPGSLQPAQAKLAVQQLVYSLQGVIGERLPVRVTYDGQPATTLLGVPVGDGLTAAPELDVLALVNITEPAEGSVVSGTFTASGRASSFEATVPWELQDSSGKVVLESSAMADGWTDKLYPWTAEVDASELPPGSYTFVARTDDPSGGEGGGPTEDTKRITIK
;
A
#
# COMPACT_ATOMS: atom_id res chain seq x y z
N MET A 1 -27.23 -51.83 21.32
CA MET A 1 -28.12 -52.14 20.18
C MET A 1 -27.56 -51.41 18.97
N THR A 2 -27.29 -52.14 17.91
CA THR A 2 -26.57 -51.66 16.72
C THR A 2 -27.47 -51.85 15.51
N PHE A 3 -27.54 -50.89 14.58
CA PHE A 3 -27.69 -51.08 13.13
C PHE A 3 -27.69 -49.70 12.43
N PRO A 4 -27.43 -49.60 11.11
CA PRO A 4 -26.49 -48.60 10.59
C PRO A 4 -27.13 -47.64 9.58
N ARG A 5 -26.32 -46.75 9.01
CA ARG A 5 -26.63 -46.07 7.74
C ARG A 5 -25.52 -46.29 6.70
N THR A 6 -25.95 -46.31 5.45
CA THR A 6 -25.31 -47.01 4.33
C THR A 6 -24.39 -46.10 3.52
N LEU A 7 -23.41 -46.68 2.84
CA LEU A 7 -22.63 -45.99 1.79
C LEU A 7 -23.53 -45.58 0.61
N ALA A 8 -23.15 -44.47 -0.03
CA ALA A 8 -23.26 -44.31 -1.48
C ALA A 8 -21.96 -43.67 -1.99
N ALA A 9 -21.25 -44.36 -2.88
CA ALA A 9 -20.05 -43.87 -3.54
C ALA A 9 -20.31 -43.86 -5.05
N THR A 10 -19.98 -42.76 -5.71
CA THR A 10 -20.04 -42.65 -7.17
C THR A 10 -18.73 -42.06 -7.67
N GLY A 11 -17.90 -42.90 -8.28
CA GLY A 11 -16.72 -42.46 -9.02
C GLY A 11 -17.02 -42.35 -10.51
N ALA A 12 -16.30 -41.47 -11.20
CA ALA A 12 -16.17 -41.44 -12.65
C ALA A 12 -14.71 -41.17 -13.01
N VAL A 13 -14.19 -41.85 -14.03
CA VAL A 13 -12.77 -41.87 -14.41
C VAL A 13 -12.66 -41.85 -15.95
N LEU A 14 -11.54 -41.31 -16.46
CA LEU A 14 -11.11 -41.25 -17.88
C LEU A 14 -11.83 -40.19 -18.76
N ALA A 15 -11.20 -39.62 -19.79
CA ALA A 15 -9.95 -40.02 -20.48
C ALA A 15 -9.02 -38.84 -20.88
N LEU A 16 -7.77 -39.17 -21.21
CA LEU A 16 -6.78 -38.26 -21.81
C LEU A 16 -7.06 -38.00 -23.30
N GLY A 17 -6.57 -36.87 -23.81
CA GLY A 17 -6.31 -36.66 -25.24
C GLY A 17 -5.05 -35.80 -25.45
N VAL A 18 -3.98 -36.39 -26.00
CA VAL A 18 -2.78 -35.68 -26.45
C VAL A 18 -2.43 -36.19 -27.85
N LEU A 19 -2.32 -35.27 -28.82
CA LEU A 19 -1.65 -35.50 -30.10
C LEU A 19 -0.92 -34.23 -30.52
N ALA A 20 0.32 -34.39 -30.96
CA ALA A 20 1.16 -33.34 -31.51
C ALA A 20 1.20 -33.42 -33.05
N GLY A 21 1.57 -32.32 -33.71
CA GLY A 21 1.83 -32.27 -35.16
C GLY A 21 2.70 -31.07 -35.51
N CYS A 22 3.80 -31.32 -36.24
CA CYS A 22 4.79 -30.33 -36.65
C CYS A 22 4.67 -30.00 -38.16
N GLY A 23 5.32 -28.92 -38.62
CA GLY A 23 5.69 -28.76 -40.04
C GLY A 23 5.92 -27.31 -40.50
N ASP A 24 7.18 -26.95 -40.74
CA ASP A 24 7.59 -25.76 -41.53
C ASP A 24 7.36 -25.97 -43.04
N ASP A 25 7.21 -24.89 -43.81
CA ASP A 25 8.11 -24.52 -44.92
C ASP A 25 7.63 -23.26 -45.68
N GLU A 26 8.57 -22.36 -45.98
CA GLU A 26 8.52 -21.32 -47.03
C GLU A 26 9.54 -21.75 -48.10
N PRO A 27 9.43 -21.41 -49.42
CA PRO A 27 9.85 -20.05 -49.82
C PRO A 27 9.37 -19.51 -51.22
N THR A 28 9.89 -18.32 -51.55
CA THR A 28 10.25 -17.77 -52.88
C THR A 28 9.22 -17.10 -53.83
N ASP A 29 9.43 -15.78 -53.96
CA ASP A 29 9.76 -15.03 -55.19
C ASP A 29 8.80 -13.99 -55.82
N LYS A 30 9.44 -12.90 -56.30
CA LYS A 30 8.84 -11.62 -56.75
C LYS A 30 8.51 -11.61 -58.26
N PRO A 31 7.86 -10.54 -58.78
CA PRO A 31 8.65 -9.39 -59.27
C PRO A 31 8.08 -7.98 -58.96
N THR A 32 8.95 -6.97 -59.06
CA THR A 32 8.67 -5.51 -59.05
C THR A 32 8.99 -4.94 -60.46
N PRO A 33 8.46 -3.78 -60.92
CA PRO A 33 8.95 -2.42 -60.56
C PRO A 33 7.78 -1.38 -60.47
N SER A 34 7.92 -0.04 -60.31
CA SER A 34 9.03 0.90 -60.54
C SER A 34 8.84 2.26 -59.81
N ALA A 35 9.96 2.95 -59.53
CA ALA A 35 10.27 4.40 -59.37
C ALA A 35 9.16 5.45 -59.03
N ALA A 36 9.42 6.60 -58.37
CA ALA A 36 10.64 7.44 -58.19
C ALA A 36 10.41 8.45 -57.00
N THR A 37 11.28 9.37 -56.54
CA THR A 37 12.67 9.81 -56.84
C THR A 37 13.26 10.63 -55.65
N SER A 38 14.59 10.71 -55.56
CA SER A 38 15.43 11.84 -55.04
C SER A 38 15.39 12.30 -53.57
N ASP A 39 16.49 12.31 -52.80
CA ASP A 39 17.80 13.04 -52.86
C ASP A 39 17.71 14.44 -52.18
N VAL A 40 18.66 15.00 -51.39
CA VAL A 40 20.07 14.66 -51.02
C VAL A 40 20.56 15.51 -49.80
N ALA A 41 21.57 15.03 -49.04
CA ALA A 41 22.49 15.75 -48.09
C ALA A 41 21.89 16.52 -46.86
N THR A 42 22.56 16.66 -45.71
CA THR A 42 23.97 17.10 -45.47
C THR A 42 24.53 16.63 -44.11
N ASP A 43 25.86 16.63 -43.99
CA ASP A 43 26.67 16.07 -42.89
C ASP A 43 27.23 17.12 -41.88
N SER A 44 27.57 16.64 -40.68
CA SER A 44 28.54 17.14 -39.68
C SER A 44 28.34 18.47 -38.93
N GLY A 45 28.42 18.39 -37.59
CA GLY A 45 28.38 19.54 -36.67
C GLY A 45 28.56 19.20 -35.19
N SER A 46 29.75 18.76 -34.79
CA SER A 46 30.14 18.35 -33.42
C SER A 46 29.70 19.28 -32.27
N ALA A 47 29.09 18.71 -31.22
CA ALA A 47 29.29 19.10 -29.82
C ALA A 47 28.70 18.04 -28.85
N THR A 48 29.43 16.95 -28.59
CA THR A 48 29.06 16.00 -27.53
C THR A 48 29.31 16.62 -26.17
N ALA A 49 28.34 17.37 -25.65
CA ALA A 49 28.35 17.81 -24.26
C ALA A 49 28.16 16.57 -23.38
N SER A 50 29.26 16.05 -22.82
CA SER A 50 29.20 15.14 -21.68
C SER A 50 28.60 15.88 -20.49
N ALA A 51 27.27 15.90 -20.43
CA ALA A 51 26.57 16.09 -19.18
C ALA A 51 26.96 14.91 -18.29
N THR A 52 27.96 15.11 -17.44
CA THR A 52 28.16 14.30 -16.25
C THR A 52 26.96 14.56 -15.36
N GLY A 53 25.86 13.87 -15.64
CA GLY A 53 24.70 13.80 -14.78
C GLY A 53 25.17 13.25 -13.45
N MET A 54 25.39 14.17 -12.50
CA MET A 54 25.35 13.84 -11.09
C MET A 54 24.03 13.08 -10.89
N PRO A 55 24.01 11.90 -10.25
CA PRO A 55 22.75 11.25 -9.98
C PRO A 55 21.90 12.25 -9.19
N SER A 56 20.77 12.64 -9.77
CA SER A 56 19.70 13.20 -8.97
C SER A 56 19.37 12.14 -7.93
N ASP A 57 19.33 12.54 -6.66
CA ASP A 57 18.69 11.75 -5.63
C ASP A 57 17.17 11.78 -5.90
N GLU A 58 16.76 11.02 -6.91
CA GLU A 58 15.37 10.90 -7.34
C GLU A 58 14.51 10.50 -6.15
N ALA A 59 13.42 11.23 -5.94
CA ALA A 59 12.53 10.97 -4.83
C ALA A 59 11.94 9.56 -4.97
N SER A 60 12.13 8.73 -3.94
CA SER A 60 11.55 7.39 -3.89
C SER A 60 10.32 7.39 -3.00
N ALA A 61 9.21 6.87 -3.51
CA ALA A 61 8.05 6.56 -2.70
C ALA A 61 8.38 5.44 -1.71
N VAL A 62 7.99 5.59 -0.45
CA VAL A 62 8.06 4.55 0.58
C VAL A 62 6.77 4.49 1.40
N PRO A 63 6.31 3.30 1.81
CA PRO A 63 5.15 3.19 2.67
C PRO A 63 5.49 3.66 4.08
N ALA A 64 4.71 4.60 4.59
CA ALA A 64 4.57 4.91 5.99
C ALA A 64 3.18 4.47 6.46
N TYR A 65 3.07 4.00 7.69
CA TYR A 65 1.79 3.67 8.30
C TYR A 65 1.44 4.74 9.34
N TYR A 66 0.17 5.13 9.36
CA TYR A 66 -0.36 6.16 10.25
C TYR A 66 -1.69 5.71 10.85
N VAL A 67 -2.08 6.29 11.98
CA VAL A 67 -3.28 5.88 12.71
C VAL A 67 -4.50 6.66 12.23
N GLY A 68 -5.50 5.95 11.74
CA GLY A 68 -6.84 6.47 11.49
C GLY A 68 -7.85 5.87 12.47
N THR A 69 -9.02 6.48 12.58
CA THR A 69 -10.10 6.02 13.45
C THR A 69 -11.11 5.21 12.65
N THR A 70 -11.35 3.94 13.02
CA THR A 70 -12.40 3.11 12.40
C THR A 70 -13.49 2.76 13.43
N PRO A 71 -14.64 2.20 13.02
CA PRO A 71 -15.64 1.72 13.97
C PRO A 71 -15.15 0.60 14.91
N GLN A 72 -14.05 -0.07 14.56
CA GLN A 72 -13.38 -1.11 15.34
C GLN A 72 -12.26 -0.52 16.23
N GLY A 73 -12.22 0.81 16.37
CA GLY A 73 -11.20 1.58 17.08
C GLY A 73 -10.06 2.01 16.16
N ASP A 74 -8.97 2.51 16.77
CA ASP A 74 -7.79 2.94 16.02
C ASP A 74 -7.17 1.80 15.21
N ARG A 75 -6.81 2.07 13.95
CA ARG A 75 -6.13 1.15 13.02
C ARG A 75 -5.09 1.88 12.17
N LEU A 76 -4.19 1.12 11.56
CA LEU A 76 -3.14 1.64 10.68
C LEU A 76 -3.59 1.68 9.23
N TYR A 77 -3.55 2.87 8.65
CA TYR A 77 -3.66 3.12 7.21
C TYR A 77 -2.25 3.27 6.62
N ARG A 78 -2.09 3.02 5.32
CA ARG A 78 -0.82 3.18 4.61
C ARG A 78 -0.88 4.41 3.72
N GLU A 79 0.18 5.19 3.75
CA GLU A 79 0.43 6.35 2.90
C GLU A 79 1.81 6.19 2.24
N PHE A 80 2.03 6.77 1.07
CA PHE A 80 3.34 6.77 0.42
C PHE A 80 3.99 8.15 0.52
N ILE A 81 5.01 8.26 1.36
CA ILE A 81 5.81 9.48 1.50
C ILE A 81 6.95 9.49 0.47
N GLN A 82 7.34 10.68 0.03
CA GLN A 82 8.47 10.87 -0.88
C GLN A 82 9.77 11.09 -0.10
N VAL A 83 10.80 10.30 -0.38
CA VAL A 83 12.12 10.39 0.26
C VAL A 83 13.20 10.63 -0.79
N ALA A 84 13.88 11.77 -0.69
CA ALA A 84 15.03 12.16 -1.52
C ALA A 84 16.26 12.46 -0.63
N GLY A 85 17.44 12.02 -1.05
CA GLY A 85 18.74 12.34 -0.42
C GLY A 85 18.98 11.78 0.99
N ALA A 86 18.04 11.00 1.55
CA ALA A 86 18.12 10.40 2.87
C ALA A 86 17.95 8.88 2.80
N ASP A 87 18.52 8.16 3.77
CA ASP A 87 18.23 6.73 3.93
C ASP A 87 16.73 6.51 4.17
N ARG A 88 16.14 5.58 3.42
CA ARG A 88 14.69 5.33 3.40
C ARG A 88 14.16 4.87 4.74
N LEU A 89 14.90 4.07 5.50
CA LEU A 89 14.48 3.62 6.84
C LEU A 89 14.53 4.78 7.85
N VAL A 90 15.60 5.58 7.82
CA VAL A 90 15.75 6.75 8.69
C VAL A 90 14.66 7.80 8.40
N ALA A 91 14.39 8.08 7.12
CA ALA A 91 13.38 9.04 6.71
C ALA A 91 11.96 8.59 7.10
N THR A 92 11.59 7.33 6.84
CA THR A 92 10.29 6.79 7.26
C THR A 92 10.13 6.78 8.77
N ALA A 93 11.18 6.41 9.53
CA ALA A 93 11.13 6.46 10.99
C ALA A 93 10.90 7.89 11.51
N ALA A 94 11.58 8.89 10.94
CA ALA A 94 11.38 10.29 11.29
C ALA A 94 9.96 10.78 10.92
N ALA A 95 9.44 10.39 9.76
CA ALA A 95 8.10 10.75 9.31
C ALA A 95 7.02 10.24 10.27
N ILE A 96 7.08 8.98 10.71
CA ILE A 96 6.09 8.43 11.64
C ILE A 96 6.26 8.91 13.09
N THR A 97 7.43 9.43 13.51
CA THR A 97 7.64 9.91 14.90
C THR A 97 7.58 11.42 15.07
N SER A 98 7.68 12.20 13.99
CA SER A 98 7.77 13.67 14.04
C SER A 98 7.23 14.40 12.81
N GLY A 99 6.85 13.69 11.75
CA GLY A 99 6.15 14.26 10.61
C GLY A 99 4.63 14.26 10.82
N ASP A 100 3.96 15.16 10.12
CA ASP A 100 2.52 15.11 9.92
C ASP A 100 2.24 14.25 8.66
N PRO A 101 1.23 13.35 8.67
CA PRO A 101 0.77 12.68 7.45
C PRO A 101 0.25 13.70 6.44
N VAL A 102 0.30 13.41 5.14
CA VAL A 102 -0.35 14.27 4.14
C VAL A 102 -1.87 14.19 4.29
N ASP A 103 -2.37 13.03 4.73
CA ASP A 103 -3.79 12.85 5.04
C ASP A 103 -4.15 13.34 6.46
N PRO A 104 -4.93 14.44 6.61
CA PRO A 104 -5.38 14.95 7.90
C PRO A 104 -6.38 14.04 8.63
N ASP A 105 -6.93 13.00 7.99
CA ASP A 105 -7.75 11.98 8.66
C ASP A 105 -6.84 11.01 9.47
N TYR A 106 -5.53 11.01 9.18
CA TYR A 106 -4.51 10.20 9.84
C TYR A 106 -3.72 11.01 10.89
N ARG A 107 -3.04 10.29 11.79
CA ARG A 107 -2.14 10.88 12.80
C ARG A 107 -1.00 9.95 13.20
N THR A 108 0.01 10.49 13.86
CA THR A 108 0.94 9.69 14.67
C THR A 108 0.48 9.59 16.13
N LEU A 109 0.78 8.46 16.77
CA LEU A 109 0.66 8.28 18.22
C LEU A 109 2.01 8.45 18.95
N TRP A 110 3.11 8.72 18.24
CA TRP A 110 4.43 8.77 18.84
C TRP A 110 4.62 10.02 19.71
N PRO A 111 5.12 9.89 20.97
CA PRO A 111 5.59 11.03 21.74
C PRO A 111 6.76 11.69 21.02
N LYS A 112 6.81 13.03 20.98
CA LYS A 112 7.85 13.80 20.27
C LYS A 112 9.26 13.30 20.60
N GLY A 113 10.04 13.00 19.58
CA GLY A 113 11.39 12.45 19.70
C GLY A 113 11.87 11.89 18.36
N ARG A 114 13.05 11.25 18.37
CA ARG A 114 13.61 10.57 17.19
C ARG A 114 14.41 9.35 17.63
N PHE A 115 14.59 8.41 16.72
CA PHE A 115 15.63 7.38 16.89
C PHE A 115 17.03 7.99 16.74
N ALA A 116 18.00 7.45 17.46
CA ALA A 116 19.42 7.75 17.28
C ALA A 116 19.99 7.04 16.03
N SER A 117 19.49 5.86 15.73
CA SER A 117 19.85 5.06 14.55
C SER A 117 18.65 4.22 14.09
N VAL A 118 18.59 3.97 12.79
CA VAL A 118 17.70 2.97 12.17
C VAL A 118 18.53 2.30 11.08
N THR A 119 18.74 0.99 11.16
CA THR A 119 19.67 0.28 10.28
C THR A 119 19.17 -1.13 9.99
N ARG A 120 19.31 -1.59 8.75
CA ARG A 120 19.02 -2.99 8.38
C ARG A 120 20.26 -3.86 8.59
N THR A 121 20.10 -5.01 9.24
CA THR A 121 21.09 -6.09 9.29
C THR A 121 20.68 -7.24 8.34
N ALA A 122 21.39 -8.36 8.39
CA ALA A 122 21.02 -9.56 7.65
C ALA A 122 19.75 -10.26 8.20
N ASP A 123 19.42 -10.06 9.49
CA ASP A 123 18.39 -10.82 10.21
C ASP A 123 17.36 -9.94 10.95
N ALA A 124 17.56 -8.62 11.01
CA ALA A 124 16.73 -7.69 11.75
C ALA A 124 16.74 -6.27 11.15
N ILE A 125 15.87 -5.42 11.68
CA ILE A 125 15.97 -3.96 11.58
C ILE A 125 16.31 -3.46 12.99
N GLU A 126 17.47 -2.84 13.17
CA GLU A 126 17.92 -2.32 14.45
C GLU A 126 17.53 -0.85 14.59
N VAL A 127 16.84 -0.51 15.67
CA VAL A 127 16.49 0.86 16.04
C VAL A 127 17.14 1.24 17.37
N GLY A 128 17.94 2.30 17.37
CA GLY A 128 18.55 2.87 18.57
C GLY A 128 17.71 4.00 19.14
N LEU A 129 17.39 3.94 20.43
CA LEU A 129 16.70 5.03 21.13
C LEU A 129 17.68 6.15 21.48
N SER A 130 17.28 7.41 21.26
CA SER A 130 18.11 8.58 21.62
C SER A 130 18.09 8.96 23.10
N GLY A 131 17.33 8.22 23.92
CA GLY A 131 17.04 8.52 25.32
C GLY A 131 16.06 7.51 25.90
N ASP A 132 15.89 7.53 27.22
CA ASP A 132 15.01 6.62 27.97
C ASP A 132 13.51 6.94 27.87
N ALA A 133 13.14 8.14 27.40
CA ALA A 133 11.75 8.60 27.33
C ALA A 133 10.80 7.62 26.62
N TRP A 134 11.28 6.93 25.57
CA TRP A 134 10.51 5.94 24.82
C TRP A 134 10.60 4.51 25.39
N LEU A 135 11.24 4.27 26.54
CA LEU A 135 11.16 2.98 27.24
C LEU A 135 9.79 2.81 27.94
N THR A 136 9.12 3.91 28.28
CA THR A 136 7.81 3.94 28.97
C THR A 136 6.70 4.46 28.03
N PRO A 137 5.40 4.19 28.30
CA PRO A 137 4.32 4.63 27.41
C PRO A 137 4.03 6.14 27.49
N GLY A 138 4.61 6.85 28.47
CA GLY A 138 4.23 8.23 28.77
C GLY A 138 2.74 8.35 29.08
N SER A 139 2.01 9.13 28.28
CA SER A 139 0.56 9.31 28.39
C SER A 139 -0.28 8.35 27.52
N LEU A 140 0.34 7.47 26.74
CA LEU A 140 -0.38 6.55 25.85
C LEU A 140 -1.12 5.48 26.65
N GLN A 141 -2.36 5.20 26.25
CA GLN A 141 -3.08 4.03 26.77
C GLN A 141 -2.43 2.74 26.25
N PRO A 142 -2.54 1.59 26.96
CA PRO A 142 -1.85 0.36 26.58
C PRO A 142 -2.16 -0.15 25.16
N ALA A 143 -3.35 0.11 24.63
CA ALA A 143 -3.71 -0.21 23.25
C ALA A 143 -3.02 0.74 22.24
N GLN A 144 -2.98 2.04 22.54
CA GLN A 144 -2.32 3.04 21.71
C GLN A 144 -0.80 2.82 21.66
N ALA A 145 -0.17 2.47 22.78
CA ALA A 145 1.25 2.12 22.83
C ALA A 145 1.57 0.91 21.93
N LYS A 146 0.74 -0.14 21.97
CA LYS A 146 0.88 -1.31 21.07
C LYS A 146 0.70 -0.92 19.60
N LEU A 147 -0.29 -0.07 19.28
CA LEU A 147 -0.53 0.36 17.91
C LEU A 147 0.60 1.25 17.38
N ALA A 148 1.15 2.16 18.20
CA ALA A 148 2.32 2.97 17.87
C ALA A 148 3.58 2.12 17.61
N VAL A 149 3.77 1.03 18.37
CA VAL A 149 4.82 0.05 18.09
C VAL A 149 4.58 -0.67 16.76
N GLN A 150 3.34 -1.07 16.46
CA GLN A 150 3.01 -1.66 15.15
C GLN A 150 3.16 -0.66 13.99
N GLN A 151 2.91 0.63 14.22
CA GLN A 151 3.16 1.72 13.27
C GLN A 151 4.63 1.73 12.80
N LEU A 152 5.57 1.58 13.73
CA LEU A 152 7.00 1.45 13.44
C LEU A 152 7.30 0.16 12.66
N VAL A 153 6.84 -0.98 13.18
CA VAL A 153 7.15 -2.29 12.59
C VAL A 153 6.65 -2.39 11.15
N TYR A 154 5.40 -2.02 10.90
CA TYR A 154 4.81 -2.07 9.54
C TYR A 154 5.50 -1.11 8.57
N SER A 155 5.87 0.10 9.02
CA SER A 155 6.54 1.08 8.17
C SER A 155 7.94 0.63 7.78
N LEU A 156 8.78 0.23 8.75
CA LEU A 156 10.16 -0.17 8.46
C LEU A 156 10.23 -1.46 7.64
N GLN A 157 9.37 -2.45 7.93
CA GLN A 157 9.24 -3.65 7.10
C GLN A 157 8.74 -3.34 5.68
N GLY A 158 7.80 -2.39 5.56
CA GLY A 158 7.30 -1.91 4.27
C GLY A 158 8.37 -1.26 3.41
N VAL A 159 9.29 -0.49 4.01
CA VAL A 159 10.45 0.12 3.31
C VAL A 159 11.38 -0.94 2.72
N ILE A 160 11.64 -2.04 3.43
CA ILE A 160 12.58 -3.09 2.99
C ILE A 160 11.92 -4.23 2.20
N GLY A 161 10.60 -4.30 2.15
CA GLY A 161 9.85 -5.37 1.47
C GLY A 161 9.88 -6.73 2.18
N GLU A 162 10.30 -6.78 3.45
CA GLU A 162 10.58 -8.02 4.19
C GLU A 162 10.07 -7.93 5.64
N ARG A 163 9.63 -9.06 6.20
CA ARG A 163 9.09 -9.14 7.56
C ARG A 163 10.16 -9.42 8.63
N LEU A 164 11.32 -8.77 8.52
CA LEU A 164 12.39 -8.88 9.53
C LEU A 164 11.93 -8.30 10.89
N PRO A 165 12.31 -8.91 12.03
CA PRO A 165 11.99 -8.39 13.36
C PRO A 165 12.69 -7.03 13.60
N VAL A 166 12.01 -6.14 14.32
CA VAL A 166 12.58 -4.84 14.75
C VAL A 166 13.19 -4.99 16.13
N ARG A 167 14.52 -4.92 16.24
CA ARG A 167 15.26 -4.98 17.50
C ARG A 167 15.52 -3.57 18.03
N VAL A 168 15.22 -3.34 19.31
CA VAL A 168 15.33 -2.03 19.95
C VAL A 168 16.55 -2.02 20.85
N THR A 169 17.39 -0.99 20.73
CA THR A 169 18.56 -0.78 21.60
C THR A 169 18.50 0.56 22.32
N TYR A 170 19.08 0.63 23.51
CA TYR A 170 19.30 1.84 24.27
C TYR A 170 20.70 1.79 24.90
N ASP A 171 21.47 2.86 24.78
CA ASP A 171 22.87 2.94 25.23
C ASP A 171 23.75 1.75 24.77
N GLY A 172 23.55 1.31 23.52
CA GLY A 172 24.26 0.18 22.92
C GLY A 172 23.89 -1.21 23.47
N GLN A 173 22.89 -1.31 24.35
CA GLN A 173 22.36 -2.57 24.88
C GLN A 173 20.95 -2.85 24.35
N PRO A 174 20.48 -4.11 24.32
CA PRO A 174 19.07 -4.42 24.05
C PRO A 174 18.14 -3.72 25.05
N ALA A 175 17.14 -3.00 24.55
CA ALA A 175 16.09 -2.45 25.39
C ALA A 175 15.15 -3.56 25.87
N THR A 176 14.51 -3.39 27.02
CA THR A 176 13.48 -4.33 27.51
C THR A 176 12.08 -3.97 27.01
N THR A 177 11.82 -2.68 26.78
CA THR A 177 10.53 -2.14 26.36
C THR A 177 10.66 -1.03 25.33
N LEU A 178 9.63 -0.85 24.51
CA LEU A 178 9.41 0.29 23.63
C LEU A 178 7.98 0.80 23.85
N LEU A 179 7.83 2.06 24.24
CA LEU A 179 6.57 2.66 24.71
C LEU A 179 5.88 1.81 25.80
N GLY A 180 6.67 1.18 26.69
CA GLY A 180 6.18 0.24 27.71
C GLY A 180 5.76 -1.15 27.19
N VAL A 181 5.78 -1.39 25.88
CA VAL A 181 5.52 -2.71 25.27
C VAL A 181 6.80 -3.55 25.35
N PRO A 182 6.79 -4.78 25.90
CA PRO A 182 7.95 -5.66 25.90
C PRO A 182 8.44 -5.97 24.48
N VAL A 183 9.75 -5.87 24.22
CA VAL A 183 10.31 -6.06 22.87
C VAL A 183 10.80 -7.49 22.59
N GLY A 184 11.13 -8.25 23.63
CA GLY A 184 11.66 -9.62 23.50
C GLY A 184 12.93 -9.67 22.66
N ASP A 185 13.07 -10.72 21.84
CA ASP A 185 14.18 -10.89 20.89
C ASP A 185 14.04 -10.03 19.61
N GLY A 186 12.92 -9.31 19.49
CA GLY A 186 12.58 -8.46 18.34
C GLY A 186 11.06 -8.36 18.14
N LEU A 187 10.60 -7.16 17.81
CA LEU A 187 9.19 -6.85 17.55
C LEU A 187 8.77 -7.35 16.16
N THR A 188 7.68 -8.10 16.10
CA THR A 188 7.11 -8.62 14.85
C THR A 188 5.80 -7.92 14.48
N ALA A 189 5.42 -8.00 13.21
CA ALA A 189 4.12 -7.52 12.76
C ALA A 189 3.02 -8.41 13.34
N ALA A 190 2.01 -7.80 13.94
CA ALA A 190 0.75 -8.46 14.25
C ALA A 190 -0.01 -8.81 12.95
N PRO A 191 -0.96 -9.77 12.95
CA PRO A 191 -1.78 -10.08 11.78
C PRO A 191 -2.44 -8.83 11.18
N GLU A 192 -2.49 -8.74 9.85
CA GLU A 192 -2.94 -7.50 9.19
C GLU A 192 -4.35 -7.08 9.62
N LEU A 193 -5.29 -8.02 9.73
CA LEU A 193 -6.68 -7.76 10.08
C LEU A 193 -6.88 -7.29 11.54
N ASP A 194 -5.89 -7.51 12.41
CA ASP A 194 -5.95 -7.08 13.82
C ASP A 194 -5.55 -5.59 13.99
N VAL A 195 -4.72 -5.06 13.09
CA VAL A 195 -4.05 -3.75 13.29
C VAL A 195 -4.10 -2.78 12.11
N LEU A 196 -4.29 -3.26 10.88
CA LEU A 196 -4.50 -2.41 9.71
C LEU A 196 -5.99 -2.07 9.52
N ALA A 197 -6.28 -0.97 8.84
CA ALA A 197 -7.62 -0.65 8.40
C ALA A 197 -8.09 -1.68 7.36
N LEU A 198 -9.34 -2.13 7.42
CA LEU A 198 -9.86 -3.17 6.53
C LEU A 198 -10.08 -2.71 5.08
N VAL A 199 -9.94 -1.41 4.81
CA VAL A 199 -9.80 -0.82 3.48
C VAL A 199 -8.81 0.34 3.58
N ASN A 200 -8.00 0.53 2.54
CA ASN A 200 -7.12 1.67 2.41
C ASN A 200 -6.85 1.96 0.92
N ILE A 201 -7.03 3.22 0.52
CA ILE A 201 -6.76 3.75 -0.81
C ILE A 201 -5.26 4.05 -0.91
N THR A 202 -4.66 3.60 -1.99
CA THR A 202 -3.26 3.88 -2.36
C THR A 202 -3.19 4.91 -3.47
N GLU A 203 -4.03 4.79 -4.49
CA GLU A 203 -4.24 5.83 -5.50
C GLU A 203 -5.75 6.08 -5.69
N PRO A 204 -6.19 7.33 -5.92
CA PRO A 204 -5.37 8.54 -5.90
C PRO A 204 -4.87 8.87 -4.48
N ALA A 205 -3.61 9.29 -4.35
CA ALA A 205 -3.08 9.82 -3.09
C ALA A 205 -3.81 11.12 -2.65
N GLU A 206 -3.72 11.48 -1.37
CA GLU A 206 -4.33 12.71 -0.85
C GLU A 206 -3.79 13.95 -1.58
N GLY A 207 -4.69 14.86 -1.96
CA GLY A 207 -4.36 16.09 -2.71
C GLY A 207 -4.06 15.85 -4.20
N SER A 208 -4.23 14.63 -4.71
CA SER A 208 -3.95 14.30 -6.11
C SER A 208 -4.79 15.10 -7.10
N VAL A 209 -4.22 15.30 -8.29
CA VAL A 209 -4.88 15.95 -9.41
C VAL A 209 -5.10 14.92 -10.51
N VAL A 210 -6.36 14.71 -10.89
CA VAL A 210 -6.80 13.74 -11.89
C VAL A 210 -7.57 14.42 -13.03
N SER A 211 -7.80 13.73 -14.14
CA SER A 211 -8.50 14.26 -15.32
C SER A 211 -9.00 13.12 -16.20
N GLY A 212 -10.22 13.23 -16.75
CA GLY A 212 -10.79 12.17 -17.59
C GLY A 212 -11.03 10.89 -16.78
N THR A 213 -10.45 9.77 -17.20
CA THR A 213 -10.46 8.50 -16.45
C THR A 213 -9.21 8.39 -15.58
N PHE A 214 -9.35 7.91 -14.35
CA PHE A 214 -8.23 7.59 -13.47
C PHE A 214 -8.41 6.24 -12.76
N THR A 215 -7.30 5.57 -12.48
CA THR A 215 -7.29 4.33 -11.70
C THR A 215 -7.33 4.64 -10.21
N ALA A 216 -8.41 4.23 -9.53
CA ALA A 216 -8.43 4.08 -8.08
C ALA A 216 -7.90 2.69 -7.70
N SER A 217 -7.02 2.60 -6.71
CA SER A 217 -6.46 1.33 -6.25
C SER A 217 -6.11 1.35 -4.78
N GLY A 218 -6.02 0.18 -4.16
CA GLY A 218 -5.71 0.09 -2.73
C GLY A 218 -5.52 -1.33 -2.24
N ARG A 219 -5.72 -1.52 -0.94
CA ARG A 219 -5.83 -2.84 -0.30
C ARG A 219 -7.12 -2.91 0.53
N ALA A 220 -7.76 -4.08 0.60
CA ALA A 220 -8.96 -4.30 1.39
C ALA A 220 -9.10 -5.75 1.86
N SER A 221 -9.85 -5.96 2.94
CA SER A 221 -10.36 -7.25 3.40
C SER A 221 -11.83 -7.03 3.74
N SER A 222 -12.70 -7.22 2.75
CA SER A 222 -14.10 -6.81 2.77
C SER A 222 -15.02 -7.97 2.39
N PHE A 223 -16.26 -8.01 2.88
CA PHE A 223 -17.16 -9.13 2.64
C PHE A 223 -17.33 -9.44 1.14
N GLU A 224 -17.20 -10.72 0.78
CA GLU A 224 -17.18 -11.22 -0.61
C GLU A 224 -16.17 -10.51 -1.54
N ALA A 225 -15.11 -9.92 -0.97
CA ALA A 225 -14.13 -9.06 -1.63
C ALA A 225 -14.68 -7.78 -2.28
N THR A 226 -15.93 -7.40 -1.98
CA THR A 226 -16.57 -6.19 -2.54
C THR A 226 -16.05 -4.94 -1.85
N VAL A 227 -15.57 -3.97 -2.61
CA VAL A 227 -15.14 -2.66 -2.10
C VAL A 227 -16.01 -1.58 -2.75
N PRO A 228 -17.13 -1.17 -2.12
CA PRO A 228 -17.92 -0.05 -2.59
C PRO A 228 -17.09 1.24 -2.57
N TRP A 229 -17.28 2.08 -3.58
CA TRP A 229 -16.64 3.39 -3.66
C TRP A 229 -17.62 4.47 -4.15
N GLU A 230 -17.35 5.70 -3.70
CA GLU A 230 -18.06 6.92 -4.11
C GLU A 230 -17.07 7.99 -4.54
N LEU A 231 -17.51 8.86 -5.44
CA LEU A 231 -16.92 10.17 -5.62
C LEU A 231 -17.97 11.21 -5.21
N GLN A 232 -17.62 12.03 -4.22
CA GLN A 232 -18.47 13.07 -3.64
C GLN A 232 -18.00 14.44 -4.07
N ASP A 233 -18.92 15.35 -4.41
CA ASP A 233 -18.59 16.75 -4.69
C ASP A 233 -18.25 17.54 -3.40
N SER A 234 -17.88 18.82 -3.57
CA SER A 234 -17.50 19.71 -2.46
C SER A 234 -18.62 19.99 -1.43
N SER A 235 -19.85 19.55 -1.68
CA SER A 235 -20.96 19.59 -0.72
C SER A 235 -21.17 18.26 0.04
N GLY A 236 -20.38 17.23 -0.27
CA GLY A 236 -20.55 15.86 0.24
C GLY A 236 -21.62 15.06 -0.50
N LYS A 237 -22.11 15.53 -1.64
CA LYS A 237 -23.09 14.82 -2.44
C LYS A 237 -22.38 13.82 -3.36
N VAL A 238 -22.78 12.55 -3.31
CA VAL A 238 -22.36 11.52 -4.26
C VAL A 238 -22.72 11.94 -5.69
N VAL A 239 -21.73 11.94 -6.58
CA VAL A 239 -21.88 12.23 -8.01
C VAL A 239 -21.56 11.03 -8.90
N LEU A 240 -20.71 10.11 -8.43
CA LEU A 240 -20.45 8.80 -9.02
C LEU A 240 -20.34 7.77 -7.90
N GLU A 241 -20.76 6.54 -8.15
CA GLU A 241 -20.62 5.40 -7.23
C GLU A 241 -20.50 4.10 -8.01
N SER A 242 -19.75 3.14 -7.47
CA SER A 242 -19.70 1.76 -7.97
C SER A 242 -19.05 0.85 -6.93
N SER A 243 -18.55 -0.31 -7.35
CA SER A 243 -17.67 -1.15 -6.53
C SER A 243 -16.47 -1.67 -7.30
N ALA A 244 -15.40 -1.96 -6.58
CA ALA A 244 -14.27 -2.77 -7.01
C ALA A 244 -14.39 -4.18 -6.39
N MET A 245 -13.65 -5.13 -6.95
CA MET A 245 -13.44 -6.45 -6.33
C MET A 245 -11.96 -6.58 -5.97
N ALA A 246 -11.68 -6.98 -4.72
CA ALA A 246 -10.33 -7.33 -4.29
C ALA A 246 -9.98 -8.77 -4.68
N ASP A 247 -8.68 -9.10 -4.74
CA ASP A 247 -8.20 -10.46 -5.06
C ASP A 247 -8.58 -11.54 -4.00
N GLY A 248 -9.19 -11.14 -2.88
CA GLY A 248 -9.55 -11.99 -1.75
C GLY A 248 -10.00 -11.17 -0.53
N TRP A 249 -10.33 -11.83 0.60
CA TRP A 249 -10.89 -11.10 1.76
C TRP A 249 -10.83 -11.76 3.16
N THR A 250 -10.20 -12.93 3.32
CA THR A 250 -10.43 -13.77 4.51
C THR A 250 -9.31 -13.79 5.56
N ASP A 251 -8.05 -13.61 5.17
CA ASP A 251 -6.87 -13.82 6.04
C ASP A 251 -5.92 -12.60 6.14
N LYS A 252 -6.02 -11.67 5.20
CA LYS A 252 -5.15 -10.48 5.04
C LYS A 252 -5.83 -9.48 4.11
N LEU A 253 -5.23 -8.29 3.92
CA LEU A 253 -5.73 -7.39 2.89
C LEU A 253 -5.23 -7.82 1.50
N TYR A 254 -6.12 -7.79 0.52
CA TYR A 254 -5.84 -8.05 -0.89
C TYR A 254 -5.85 -6.76 -1.68
N PRO A 255 -5.09 -6.65 -2.79
CA PRO A 255 -5.18 -5.50 -3.67
C PRO A 255 -6.57 -5.42 -4.30
N TRP A 256 -7.01 -4.21 -4.62
CA TRP A 256 -8.19 -3.93 -5.44
C TRP A 256 -7.90 -2.77 -6.39
N THR A 257 -8.65 -2.69 -7.49
CA THR A 257 -8.54 -1.61 -8.48
C THR A 257 -9.90 -1.30 -9.10
N ALA A 258 -10.13 -0.05 -9.48
CA ALA A 258 -11.29 0.41 -10.24
C ALA A 258 -10.86 1.52 -11.21
N GLU A 259 -11.42 1.52 -12.41
CA GLU A 259 -11.33 2.65 -13.33
C GLU A 259 -12.50 3.61 -13.06
N VAL A 260 -12.19 4.85 -12.73
CA VAL A 260 -13.17 5.90 -12.42
C VAL A 260 -13.22 6.87 -13.59
N ASP A 261 -14.31 6.85 -14.36
CA ASP A 261 -14.55 7.83 -15.42
C ASP A 261 -15.15 9.12 -14.84
N ALA A 262 -14.33 10.15 -14.73
CA ALA A 262 -14.71 11.48 -14.30
C ALA A 262 -14.77 12.49 -15.46
N SER A 263 -14.77 12.02 -16.73
CA SER A 263 -14.69 12.89 -17.90
C SER A 263 -15.90 13.82 -18.12
N GLU A 264 -17.07 13.45 -17.59
CA GLU A 264 -18.29 14.27 -17.62
C GLU A 264 -18.45 15.20 -16.39
N LEU A 265 -17.54 15.13 -15.41
CA LEU A 265 -17.61 15.95 -14.19
C LEU A 265 -16.98 17.33 -14.39
N PRO A 266 -17.56 18.40 -13.84
CA PRO A 266 -16.93 19.72 -13.83
C PRO A 266 -15.57 19.72 -13.12
N PRO A 267 -14.59 20.51 -13.58
CA PRO A 267 -13.34 20.70 -12.85
C PRO A 267 -13.60 21.31 -11.46
N GLY A 268 -12.96 20.76 -10.43
CA GLY A 268 -13.24 21.13 -9.03
C GLY A 268 -12.64 20.18 -8.01
N SER A 269 -12.94 20.43 -6.73
CA SER A 269 -12.53 19.59 -5.61
C SER A 269 -13.58 18.53 -5.29
N TYR A 270 -13.14 17.30 -5.09
CA TYR A 270 -13.96 16.12 -4.82
C TYR A 270 -13.33 15.28 -3.70
N THR A 271 -14.12 14.43 -3.06
CA THR A 271 -13.64 13.40 -2.14
C THR A 271 -13.94 12.03 -2.74
N PHE A 272 -12.89 11.25 -3.01
CA PHE A 272 -13.03 9.83 -3.32
C PHE A 272 -13.07 9.04 -2.02
N VAL A 273 -14.05 8.15 -1.87
CA VAL A 273 -14.28 7.34 -0.67
C VAL A 273 -14.30 5.88 -1.08
N ALA A 274 -13.57 5.03 -0.36
CA ALA A 274 -13.64 3.58 -0.50
C ALA A 274 -13.93 2.96 0.87
N ARG A 275 -14.81 1.96 0.90
CA ARG A 275 -15.27 1.33 2.14
C ARG A 275 -15.27 -0.19 2.07
N THR A 276 -15.29 -0.84 3.23
CA THR A 276 -15.73 -2.24 3.29
C THR A 276 -17.24 -2.31 3.02
N ASP A 277 -17.70 -3.43 2.49
CA ASP A 277 -19.13 -3.73 2.41
C ASP A 277 -19.73 -3.93 3.82
N ASP A 278 -21.00 -3.59 3.97
CA ASP A 278 -21.78 -3.77 5.20
C ASP A 278 -23.07 -4.54 4.91
N PRO A 279 -23.02 -5.89 4.82
CA PRO A 279 -24.20 -6.72 4.62
C PRO A 279 -25.18 -6.69 5.80
N SER A 280 -24.82 -6.05 6.94
CA SER A 280 -25.73 -5.85 8.08
C SER A 280 -26.61 -4.60 7.94
N GLY A 281 -26.32 -3.72 6.98
CA GLY A 281 -27.08 -2.48 6.77
C GLY A 281 -27.05 -1.52 7.97
N GLY A 282 -25.93 -1.45 8.69
CA GLY A 282 -25.75 -0.59 9.86
C GLY A 282 -26.19 -1.17 11.21
N GLU A 283 -26.51 -2.47 11.31
CA GLU A 283 -26.73 -3.14 12.61
C GLU A 283 -25.42 -3.40 13.39
N GLY A 284 -24.27 -3.40 12.69
CA GLY A 284 -22.93 -3.50 13.27
C GLY A 284 -22.33 -2.14 13.67
N GLY A 285 -21.00 -2.09 13.78
CA GLY A 285 -20.27 -0.82 13.94
C GLY A 285 -20.30 0.07 12.70
N GLY A 286 -20.70 -0.47 11.55
CA GLY A 286 -20.56 0.16 10.24
C GLY A 286 -19.23 -0.22 9.55
N PRO A 287 -19.07 0.20 8.28
CA PRO A 287 -17.92 -0.16 7.47
C PRO A 287 -16.63 0.54 7.95
N THR A 288 -15.48 -0.06 7.67
CA THR A 288 -14.23 0.74 7.65
C THR A 288 -14.23 1.55 6.35
N GLU A 289 -13.83 2.82 6.43
CA GLU A 289 -13.73 3.72 5.28
C GLU A 289 -12.31 4.30 5.18
N ASP A 290 -11.93 4.71 3.97
CA ASP A 290 -10.78 5.56 3.69
C ASP A 290 -11.23 6.67 2.72
N THR A 291 -10.72 7.88 2.87
CA THR A 291 -11.08 9.03 2.01
C THR A 291 -9.85 9.69 1.43
N LYS A 292 -9.96 10.27 0.22
CA LYS A 292 -8.89 11.03 -0.43
C LYS A 292 -9.52 12.23 -1.13
N ARG A 293 -9.14 13.44 -0.74
CA ARG A 293 -9.54 14.66 -1.46
C ARG A 293 -8.68 14.81 -2.70
N ILE A 294 -9.33 15.04 -3.82
CA ILE A 294 -8.70 15.15 -5.13
C ILE A 294 -9.22 16.38 -5.88
N THR A 295 -8.49 16.79 -6.91
CA THR A 295 -8.91 17.85 -7.84
C THR A 295 -9.08 17.26 -9.24
N ILE A 296 -10.27 17.40 -9.82
CA ILE A 296 -10.53 17.10 -11.23
C ILE A 296 -10.19 18.35 -12.06
N LYS A 297 -9.51 18.16 -13.19
CA LYS A 297 -9.12 19.18 -14.18
C LYS A 297 -9.86 19.06 -15.50
#